data_AF-A0A7V2HHL5-F1
#
_entry.id   AF-A0A7V2HHL5-F1
#
_cell.length_a   1.000
_cell.length_b   1.000
_cell.length_c   1.000
_cell.angle_alpha   90.00
_cell.angle_beta   90.00
_cell.angle_gamma   90.00
#
_symmetry.space_group_name_H-M   'P 1'
#
loop_
_entity.id
_entity.type
_entity.pdbx_description
1 polymer ?
#
loop_
_entity_poly.entity_id
_entity_poly.type
_entity_poly.pdbx_seq_one_letter_code
_entity_poly.pdbx_strand_id
1 'polypeptide(L)'
;MCAARVYCIRMVRRMLLLAAAAGIAAGQKAALQERPFWRPVVMGTHGAVAAEHPLETLAGIRVLEKGGNAIDAAVAVFYMTGVVEQHQAGIGGDAFILAYLAREKRVVFINATGPAPKLATLERYRKEGGIPADGMLSSTVPGAVGGFDLALRKYGTRQYPELLAEAIEAARDGHPLSHWAVTNHAEAMK
;
A
#
# COMPACT_ATOMS: atom_id res chain seq x y z
N MET A 1 1.10 -32.82 -60.82
CA MET A 1 0.79 -32.90 -59.37
C MET A 1 1.66 -31.89 -58.60
N CYS A 2 1.24 -30.63 -58.38
CA CYS A 2 1.90 -29.77 -57.37
C CYS A 2 1.16 -28.46 -56.99
N ALA A 3 0.20 -27.95 -57.77
CA ALA A 3 -0.44 -26.66 -57.46
C ALA A 3 -1.62 -26.74 -56.46
N ALA A 4 -2.46 -27.77 -56.55
CA ALA A 4 -3.66 -27.89 -55.70
C ALA A 4 -3.35 -28.15 -54.20
N ARG A 5 -2.21 -28.80 -53.93
CA ARG A 5 -1.78 -29.13 -52.55
C ARG A 5 -1.30 -27.89 -51.79
N VAL A 6 -0.68 -26.93 -52.48
CA VAL A 6 -0.19 -25.66 -51.90
C VAL A 6 -1.35 -24.69 -51.60
N TYR A 7 -2.39 -24.69 -52.42
CA TYR A 7 -3.59 -23.86 -52.22
C TYR A 7 -4.40 -24.31 -51.00
N CYS A 8 -4.56 -25.62 -50.81
CA CYS A 8 -5.25 -26.19 -49.65
C CYS A 8 -4.54 -25.84 -48.33
N ILE A 9 -3.20 -25.92 -48.29
CA ILE A 9 -2.41 -25.58 -47.09
C ILE A 9 -2.50 -24.08 -46.76
N ARG A 10 -2.48 -23.19 -47.77
CA ARG A 10 -2.62 -21.74 -47.55
C ARG A 10 -4.03 -21.35 -47.08
N MET A 11 -5.07 -22.03 -47.56
CA MET A 11 -6.46 -21.77 -47.18
C MET A 11 -6.76 -22.25 -45.75
N VAL A 12 -6.29 -23.46 -45.38
CA VAL A 12 -6.41 -24.00 -44.02
C VAL A 12 -5.64 -23.14 -43.01
N ARG A 13 -4.46 -22.62 -43.38
CA ARG A 13 -3.66 -21.74 -42.52
C ARG A 13 -4.29 -20.35 -42.32
N ARG A 14 -4.95 -19.79 -43.34
CA ARG A 14 -5.74 -18.55 -43.20
C ARG A 14 -7.01 -18.73 -42.36
N MET A 15 -7.70 -19.87 -42.50
CA MET A 15 -8.87 -20.20 -41.67
C MET A 15 -8.49 -20.45 -40.20
N LEU A 16 -7.37 -21.12 -39.93
CA LEU A 16 -6.83 -21.31 -38.58
C LEU A 16 -6.42 -19.98 -37.92
N LEU A 17 -5.82 -19.05 -38.67
CA LEU A 17 -5.45 -17.72 -38.15
C LEU A 17 -6.68 -16.85 -37.82
N LEU A 18 -7.75 -16.93 -38.62
CA LEU A 18 -9.02 -16.24 -38.34
C LEU A 18 -9.76 -16.84 -37.14
N ALA A 19 -9.76 -18.17 -37.00
CA ALA A 19 -10.33 -18.85 -35.83
C ALA A 19 -9.56 -18.52 -34.53
N ALA A 20 -8.23 -18.40 -34.59
CA ALA A 20 -7.42 -17.98 -33.46
C ALA A 20 -7.70 -16.53 -33.03
N ALA A 21 -7.89 -15.60 -33.97
CA ALA A 21 -8.23 -14.20 -33.66
C ALA A 21 -9.62 -14.04 -33.03
N ALA A 22 -10.62 -14.83 -33.48
CA ALA A 22 -11.96 -14.82 -32.89
C ALA A 22 -11.99 -15.45 -31.48
N GLY A 23 -11.19 -16.49 -31.24
CA GLY A 23 -11.05 -17.11 -29.92
C GLY A 23 -10.43 -16.17 -28.87
N ILE A 24 -9.47 -15.34 -29.27
CA ILE A 24 -8.82 -14.36 -28.38
C ILE A 24 -9.82 -13.25 -27.98
N ALA A 25 -10.67 -12.78 -28.90
CA ALA A 25 -11.68 -11.76 -28.61
C ALA A 25 -12.81 -12.25 -27.68
N ALA A 26 -13.20 -13.53 -27.78
CA ALA A 26 -14.19 -14.14 -26.89
C ALA A 26 -13.63 -14.43 -25.48
N GLY A 27 -12.34 -14.80 -25.38
CA GLY A 27 -11.66 -15.05 -24.11
C GLY A 27 -11.49 -13.80 -23.24
N GLN A 28 -11.39 -12.60 -23.83
CA GLN A 28 -11.27 -11.35 -23.07
C GLN A 28 -12.61 -10.90 -22.43
N LYS A 29 -13.76 -11.23 -23.03
CA LYS A 29 -15.07 -10.88 -22.45
C LYS A 29 -15.37 -11.66 -21.17
N ALA A 30 -14.86 -12.88 -21.03
CA ALA A 30 -15.06 -13.72 -19.84
C ALA A 30 -14.24 -13.24 -18.62
N ALA A 31 -13.17 -12.44 -18.82
CA ALA A 31 -12.37 -11.91 -17.72
C ALA A 31 -12.96 -10.64 -17.08
N LEU A 32 -13.94 -9.99 -17.73
CA LEU A 32 -14.71 -8.86 -17.18
C LEU A 32 -16.05 -9.30 -16.63
N GLN A 33 -16.14 -10.54 -16.13
CA GLN A 33 -17.26 -10.93 -15.30
C GLN A 33 -17.16 -10.08 -14.02
N GLU A 34 -18.02 -9.06 -13.91
CA GLU A 34 -18.15 -8.23 -12.72
C GLU A 34 -18.39 -9.15 -11.53
N ARG A 35 -17.31 -9.48 -10.82
CA ARG A 35 -17.43 -10.09 -9.52
C ARG A 35 -18.15 -9.04 -8.68
N PRO A 36 -19.31 -9.34 -8.09
CA PRO A 36 -19.92 -8.43 -7.14
C PRO A 36 -18.95 -8.37 -5.96
N PHE A 37 -18.03 -7.43 -5.99
CA PHE A 37 -17.28 -7.05 -4.81
C PHE A 37 -18.32 -6.58 -3.81
N TRP A 38 -18.25 -7.06 -2.57
CA TRP A 38 -19.18 -6.67 -1.52
C TRP A 38 -19.12 -5.16 -1.18
N ARG A 39 -18.16 -4.44 -1.76
CA ARG A 39 -18.06 -2.97 -1.77
C ARG A 39 -18.08 -2.46 -3.21
N PRO A 40 -18.85 -1.40 -3.51
CA PRO A 40 -18.83 -0.77 -4.83
C PRO A 40 -17.46 -0.16 -5.13
N VAL A 41 -17.09 -0.11 -6.41
CA VAL A 41 -15.90 0.63 -6.85
C VAL A 41 -16.11 2.11 -6.59
N VAL A 42 -15.21 2.71 -5.81
CA VAL A 42 -15.22 4.14 -5.52
C VAL A 42 -14.39 4.87 -6.59
N MET A 43 -14.97 5.89 -7.21
CA MET A 43 -14.39 6.65 -8.32
C MET A 43 -14.28 8.13 -7.94
N GLY A 44 -13.22 8.79 -8.41
CA GLY A 44 -12.99 10.22 -8.20
C GLY A 44 -12.21 10.83 -9.35
N THR A 45 -12.47 12.10 -9.66
CA THR A 45 -11.81 12.84 -10.75
C THR A 45 -10.64 13.70 -10.25
N HIS A 46 -10.59 14.00 -8.95
CA HIS A 46 -9.58 14.89 -8.35
C HIS A 46 -8.53 14.12 -7.52
N GLY A 47 -8.86 12.91 -7.07
CA GLY A 47 -8.00 12.08 -6.25
C GLY A 47 -8.76 10.89 -5.68
N ALA A 48 -8.00 9.94 -5.12
CA ALA A 48 -8.53 8.79 -4.39
C ALA A 48 -7.54 8.39 -3.30
N VAL A 49 -8.06 7.91 -2.18
CA VAL A 49 -7.28 7.33 -1.09
C VAL A 49 -7.94 5.99 -0.74
N ALA A 50 -7.11 4.98 -0.55
CA ALA A 50 -7.54 3.68 -0.05
C ALA A 50 -6.61 3.29 1.10
N ALA A 51 -7.21 3.01 2.26
CA ALA A 51 -6.52 2.58 3.46
C ALA A 51 -7.38 1.53 4.19
N GLU A 52 -6.83 0.91 5.23
CA GLU A 52 -7.50 -0.17 5.97
C GLU A 52 -8.66 0.37 6.79
N HIS A 53 -8.44 1.50 7.47
CA HIS A 53 -9.41 2.12 8.35
C HIS A 53 -10.11 3.33 7.69
N PRO A 54 -11.43 3.52 7.88
CA PRO A 54 -12.15 4.67 7.31
C PRO A 54 -11.58 6.03 7.75
N LEU A 55 -11.09 6.15 8.99
CA LEU A 55 -10.48 7.40 9.47
C LEU A 55 -9.14 7.71 8.80
N GLU A 56 -8.36 6.69 8.43
CA GLU A 56 -7.13 6.87 7.65
C GLU A 56 -7.45 7.40 6.26
N THR A 57 -8.42 6.76 5.60
CA THR A 57 -8.88 7.19 4.27
C THR A 57 -9.39 8.62 4.32
N LEU A 58 -10.18 8.96 5.34
CA LEU A 58 -10.72 10.30 5.53
C LEU A 58 -9.62 11.35 5.75
N ALA A 59 -8.59 11.05 6.57
CA ALA A 59 -7.47 11.95 6.79
C ALA A 59 -6.71 12.25 5.49
N GLY A 60 -6.45 11.22 4.67
CA GLY A 60 -5.83 11.39 3.36
C GLY A 60 -6.70 12.21 2.40
N ILE A 61 -8.01 11.93 2.34
CA ILE A 61 -8.96 12.68 1.49
C ILE A 61 -8.99 14.15 1.87
N ARG A 62 -9.08 14.48 3.17
CA ARG A 62 -9.11 15.87 3.63
C ARG A 62 -7.82 16.63 3.29
N VAL A 63 -6.67 15.97 3.28
CA VAL A 63 -5.42 16.57 2.79
C VAL A 63 -5.51 16.87 1.29
N LEU A 64 -6.02 15.94 0.48
CA LEU A 64 -6.23 16.17 -0.96
C LEU A 64 -7.22 17.32 -1.22
N GLU A 65 -8.33 17.37 -0.47
CA GLU A 65 -9.34 18.44 -0.57
C GLU A 65 -8.77 19.82 -0.21
N LYS A 66 -7.83 19.88 0.74
CA LYS A 66 -7.09 21.11 1.10
C LYS A 66 -5.97 21.44 0.11
N GLY A 67 -5.82 20.67 -0.97
CA GLY A 67 -4.84 20.88 -2.03
C GLY A 67 -3.44 20.36 -1.72
N GLY A 68 -3.31 19.40 -0.80
CA GLY A 68 -2.08 18.61 -0.66
C GLY A 68 -1.93 17.63 -1.83
N ASN A 69 -0.72 17.11 -2.02
CA ASN A 69 -0.45 16.10 -3.03
C ASN A 69 -0.57 14.67 -2.46
N ALA A 70 -0.32 13.65 -3.30
CA ALA A 70 -0.40 12.25 -2.88
C ALA A 70 0.59 11.87 -1.76
N ILE A 71 1.76 12.50 -1.69
CA ILE A 71 2.74 12.28 -0.61
C ILE A 71 2.24 12.91 0.69
N ASP A 72 1.72 14.14 0.62
CA ASP A 72 1.12 14.82 1.79
C ASP A 72 -0.04 13.98 2.36
N ALA A 73 -0.91 13.46 1.50
CA ALA A 73 -2.01 12.60 1.90
C ALA A 73 -1.53 11.28 2.51
N ALA A 74 -0.49 10.65 1.93
CA ALA A 74 0.10 9.42 2.47
C ALA A 74 0.74 9.63 3.85
N VAL A 75 1.34 10.81 4.11
CA VAL A 75 1.85 11.18 5.44
C VAL A 75 0.71 11.27 6.46
N ALA A 76 -0.39 11.95 6.14
CA ALA A 76 -1.54 12.03 7.04
C ALA A 76 -2.17 10.65 7.33
N VAL A 77 -2.28 9.80 6.30
CA VAL A 77 -2.71 8.40 6.43
C VAL A 77 -1.81 7.64 7.40
N PHE A 78 -0.49 7.68 7.21
CA PHE A 78 0.46 6.95 8.06
C PHE A 78 0.37 7.34 9.55
N TYR A 79 0.27 8.63 9.84
CA TYR A 79 0.14 9.08 11.23
C TYR A 79 -1.22 8.73 11.83
N MET A 80 -2.30 8.73 11.04
CA MET A 80 -3.60 8.23 11.49
C MET A 80 -3.57 6.72 11.76
N THR A 81 -2.90 5.93 10.92
CA THR A 81 -2.70 4.48 11.13
C THR A 81 -2.07 4.18 12.48
N GLY A 82 -1.05 4.95 12.87
CA GLY A 82 -0.42 4.80 14.19
C GLY A 82 -1.35 5.07 15.39
N VAL A 83 -2.54 5.63 15.15
CA VAL A 83 -3.55 5.92 16.18
C VAL A 83 -4.66 4.87 16.17
N VAL A 84 -5.18 4.54 14.98
CA VAL A 84 -6.40 3.73 14.82
C VAL A 84 -6.13 2.25 14.54
N GLU A 85 -4.93 1.90 14.05
CA GLU A 85 -4.51 0.54 13.66
C GLU A 85 -3.15 0.16 14.30
N GLN A 86 -2.97 0.51 15.57
CA GLN A 86 -1.73 0.41 16.37
C GLN A 86 -1.03 -0.96 16.33
N HIS A 87 -1.82 -2.01 16.12
CA HIS A 87 -1.37 -3.40 16.15
C HIS A 87 -0.83 -3.89 14.79
N GLN A 88 -1.04 -3.11 13.72
CA GLN A 88 -0.56 -3.40 12.36
C GLN A 88 0.68 -2.58 12.02
N ALA A 89 0.58 -1.26 12.11
CA ALA A 89 1.62 -0.34 11.67
C ALA A 89 1.63 0.97 12.48
N GLY A 90 2.77 1.64 12.50
CA GLY A 90 2.88 2.93 13.18
C GLY A 90 4.30 3.48 13.26
N ILE A 91 4.49 4.49 14.09
CA ILE A 91 5.75 5.24 14.24
C ILE A 91 6.93 4.39 14.73
N GLY A 92 6.65 3.27 15.40
CA GLY A 92 7.65 2.33 15.89
C GLY A 92 8.09 1.28 14.86
N GLY A 93 7.58 1.33 13.63
CA GLY A 93 7.84 0.33 12.60
C GLY A 93 8.71 0.84 11.44
N ASP A 94 8.53 0.16 10.31
CA ASP A 94 9.23 0.39 9.05
C ASP A 94 8.25 0.74 7.93
N ALA A 95 8.75 1.27 6.82
CA ALA A 95 7.92 1.59 5.66
C ALA A 95 8.62 1.35 4.32
N PHE A 96 7.82 1.11 3.30
CA PHE A 96 8.23 1.12 1.91
C PHE A 96 7.34 2.10 1.16
N ILE A 97 7.92 3.16 0.62
CA ILE A 97 7.17 4.20 -0.09
C ILE A 97 7.53 4.15 -1.56
N LEU A 98 6.56 3.80 -2.40
CA LEU A 98 6.68 3.84 -3.84
C LEU A 98 5.82 4.98 -4.37
N ALA A 99 6.43 5.93 -5.07
CA ALA A 99 5.72 7.08 -5.61
C ALA A 99 6.08 7.33 -7.06
N TYR A 100 5.05 7.58 -7.88
CA TYR A 100 5.25 8.06 -9.24
C TYR A 100 5.20 9.60 -9.25
N LEU A 101 6.33 10.22 -9.56
CA LEU A 101 6.45 11.67 -9.63
C LEU A 101 6.03 12.13 -11.03
N ALA A 102 4.76 12.48 -11.19
CA ALA A 102 4.16 12.78 -12.50
C ALA A 102 4.90 13.88 -13.29
N ARG A 103 5.39 14.93 -12.59
CA ARG A 103 6.15 16.02 -13.22
C ARG A 103 7.49 15.54 -13.80
N GLU A 104 8.12 14.58 -13.13
CA GLU A 104 9.42 14.03 -13.51
C GLU A 104 9.30 12.75 -14.34
N LYS A 105 8.09 12.21 -14.49
CA LYS A 105 7.77 10.95 -15.18
C LYS A 105 8.62 9.76 -14.71
N ARG A 106 8.96 9.72 -13.42
CA ARG A 106 9.77 8.65 -12.83
C ARG A 106 9.15 8.10 -11.56
N VAL A 107 9.48 6.85 -11.26
CA VAL A 107 9.15 6.20 -9.99
C VAL A 107 10.30 6.43 -9.01
N VAL A 108 9.95 6.71 -7.77
CA VAL A 108 10.87 6.72 -6.63
C VAL A 108 10.46 5.66 -5.64
N PHE A 109 11.47 5.03 -5.06
CA PHE A 109 11.33 4.09 -3.97
C PHE A 109 12.13 4.60 -2.78
N ILE A 110 11.49 4.72 -1.63
CA ILE A 110 12.14 5.02 -0.36
C ILE A 110 12.06 3.74 0.47
N ASN A 111 13.22 3.14 0.70
CA ASN A 111 13.36 2.10 1.69
C ASN A 111 13.50 2.74 3.07
N ALA A 112 12.49 2.56 3.91
CA ALA A 112 12.47 3.01 5.29
C ALA A 112 12.37 1.82 6.26
N THR A 113 13.01 0.70 5.90
CA THR A 113 13.39 -0.34 6.87
C THR A 113 14.58 0.16 7.65
N GLY A 114 14.44 0.34 8.96
CA GLY A 114 15.56 0.80 9.74
C GLY A 114 16.58 -0.32 10.01
N PRO A 115 17.82 0.07 10.31
CA PRO A 115 18.93 -0.87 10.42
C PRO A 115 18.86 -1.71 11.69
N ALA A 116 19.63 -2.80 11.72
CA ALA A 116 19.91 -3.51 12.96
C ALA A 116 20.58 -2.56 13.99
N PRO A 117 20.20 -2.63 15.27
CA PRO A 117 20.85 -1.86 16.33
C PRO A 117 22.38 -2.10 16.37
N LYS A 118 23.17 -1.10 16.76
CA LYS A 118 24.66 -1.24 16.78
C LYS A 118 25.16 -2.40 17.65
N LEU A 119 24.42 -2.72 18.73
CA LEU A 119 24.75 -3.81 19.65
C LEU A 119 24.10 -5.15 19.27
N ALA A 120 23.44 -5.22 18.11
CA ALA A 120 22.82 -6.41 17.57
C ALA A 120 23.86 -7.29 16.84
N THR A 121 24.81 -7.85 17.58
CA THR A 121 25.86 -8.70 17.01
C THR A 121 25.43 -10.16 16.92
N LEU A 122 25.98 -10.90 15.96
CA LEU A 122 25.73 -12.33 15.82
C LEU A 122 26.11 -13.11 17.10
N GLU A 123 27.20 -12.74 17.77
CA GLU A 123 27.61 -13.35 19.03
C GLU A 123 26.56 -13.16 20.12
N ARG A 124 26.02 -11.94 20.24
CA ARG A 124 24.98 -11.63 21.23
C ARG A 124 23.74 -12.48 20.99
N TYR A 125 23.20 -12.48 19.78
CA TYR A 125 22.00 -13.26 19.49
C TYR A 125 22.22 -14.77 19.57
N ARG A 126 23.44 -15.27 19.31
CA ARG A 126 23.76 -16.68 19.59
C ARG A 126 23.70 -17.01 21.08
N LYS A 127 24.13 -16.11 21.96
CA LYS A 127 24.03 -16.27 23.42
C LYS A 127 22.59 -16.23 23.91
N GLU A 128 21.75 -15.41 23.29
CA GLU A 128 20.30 -15.34 23.57
C GLU A 128 19.50 -16.52 22.99
N GLY A 129 20.14 -17.43 22.24
CA GLY A 129 19.48 -18.57 21.59
C GLY A 129 18.78 -18.24 20.26
N GLY A 130 19.05 -17.08 19.68
CA GLY A 130 18.42 -16.58 18.45
C GLY A 130 17.78 -15.20 18.67
N ILE A 131 17.05 -14.72 17.67
CA ILE A 131 16.17 -13.54 17.83
C ILE A 131 14.91 -14.02 18.55
N PRO A 132 14.56 -13.45 19.73
CA PRO A 132 13.33 -13.79 20.43
C PRO A 132 12.09 -13.45 19.59
N ALA A 133 10.96 -14.10 19.89
CA ALA A 133 9.69 -13.79 19.21
C ALA A 133 9.15 -12.40 19.58
N ASP A 134 9.42 -11.95 20.80
CA ASP A 134 8.88 -10.74 21.41
C ASP A 134 9.93 -9.95 22.20
N GLY A 135 9.55 -8.73 22.61
CA GLY A 135 10.39 -7.84 23.40
C GLY A 135 11.42 -7.04 22.60
N MET A 136 12.20 -6.24 23.31
CA MET A 136 13.10 -5.24 22.71
C MET A 136 14.18 -5.85 21.81
N LEU A 137 14.58 -7.09 22.08
CA LEU A 137 15.62 -7.76 21.30
C LEU A 137 15.15 -8.21 19.91
N SER A 138 13.84 -8.24 19.64
CA SER A 138 13.30 -8.56 18.32
C SER A 138 13.08 -7.33 17.43
N SER A 139 13.32 -6.12 17.95
CA SER A 139 13.07 -4.86 17.24
C SER A 139 14.30 -4.33 16.50
N THR A 140 14.08 -3.81 15.29
CA THR A 140 15.04 -2.97 14.56
C THR A 140 14.99 -1.53 15.07
N VAL A 141 15.92 -0.67 14.62
CA VAL A 141 15.75 0.77 14.79
C VAL A 141 14.57 1.20 13.91
N PRO A 142 13.51 1.86 14.40
CA PRO A 142 12.36 2.21 13.56
C PRO A 142 12.73 3.14 12.40
N GLY A 143 12.36 2.76 11.17
CA GLY A 143 12.63 3.54 9.97
C GLY A 143 11.46 4.37 9.44
N ALA A 144 10.21 4.02 9.77
CA ALA A 144 9.02 4.57 9.13
C ALA A 144 8.93 6.10 9.21
N VAL A 145 9.11 6.69 10.40
CA VAL A 145 9.07 8.15 10.61
C VAL A 145 10.11 8.87 9.74
N GLY A 146 11.34 8.34 9.69
CA GLY A 146 12.40 8.90 8.86
C GLY A 146 12.11 8.79 7.36
N GLY A 147 11.48 7.69 6.93
CA GLY A 147 11.02 7.50 5.56
C GLY A 147 9.98 8.53 5.12
N PHE A 148 8.95 8.73 5.94
CA PHE A 148 7.90 9.70 5.67
C PHE A 148 8.39 11.15 5.79
N ASP A 149 9.30 11.46 6.70
CA ASP A 149 9.98 12.78 6.75
C ASP A 149 10.81 13.05 5.49
N LEU A 150 11.58 12.07 5.04
CA LEU A 150 12.33 12.18 3.78
C LEU A 150 11.39 12.40 2.59
N ALA A 151 10.27 11.65 2.52
CA ALA A 151 9.28 11.79 1.46
C ALA A 151 8.64 13.19 1.48
N LEU A 152 8.19 13.65 2.66
CA LEU A 152 7.56 14.95 2.84
C LEU A 152 8.51 16.09 2.47
N ARG A 153 9.75 16.07 2.96
CA ARG A 153 10.74 17.12 2.66
C ARG A 153 11.11 17.21 1.18
N LYS A 154 11.19 16.07 0.50
CA LYS A 154 11.60 16.04 -0.92
C LYS A 154 10.45 16.29 -1.88
N TYR A 155 9.26 15.78 -1.56
CA TYR A 155 8.16 15.67 -2.52
C TYR A 155 6.83 16.19 -1.99
N GLY A 156 6.73 16.52 -0.71
CA GLY A 156 5.54 17.10 -0.11
C GLY A 156 5.39 18.59 -0.40
N THR A 157 4.21 19.10 -0.10
CA THR A 157 3.84 20.52 -0.28
C THR A 157 3.22 21.13 0.97
N ARG A 158 3.00 20.34 2.02
CA ARG A 158 2.34 20.75 3.27
C ARG A 158 3.24 20.56 4.48
N GLN A 159 2.85 21.16 5.60
CA GLN A 159 3.61 21.10 6.85
C GLN A 159 3.00 20.11 7.83
N TYR A 160 3.83 19.52 8.69
CA TYR A 160 3.41 18.55 9.71
C TYR A 160 2.19 18.97 10.55
N PRO A 161 2.07 20.21 11.05
CA PRO A 161 0.90 20.59 11.86
C PRO A 161 -0.42 20.44 11.10
N GLU A 162 -0.43 20.70 9.79
CA GLU A 162 -1.62 20.52 8.95
C GLU A 162 -1.92 19.04 8.70
N LEU A 163 -0.89 18.24 8.46
CA LEU A 163 -1.02 16.82 8.10
C LEU A 163 -1.35 15.91 9.30
N LEU A 164 -0.89 16.27 10.49
CA LEU A 164 -1.07 15.47 11.71
C LEU A 164 -2.29 15.91 12.52
N ALA A 165 -2.93 17.02 12.17
CA ALA A 165 -4.03 17.60 12.96
C ALA A 165 -5.09 16.57 13.33
N GLU A 166 -5.55 15.77 12.36
CA GLU A 166 -6.60 14.79 12.57
C GLU A 166 -6.14 13.58 13.40
N ALA A 167 -4.91 13.11 13.18
CA ALA A 167 -4.34 12.04 13.98
C ALA A 167 -4.16 12.49 15.44
N ILE A 168 -3.73 13.73 15.65
CA ILE A 168 -3.59 14.33 16.99
C ILE A 168 -4.95 14.44 17.68
N GLU A 169 -5.99 14.90 16.98
CA GLU A 169 -7.36 14.97 17.49
C GLU A 169 -7.87 13.57 17.87
N ALA A 170 -7.78 12.59 16.96
CA ALA A 170 -8.21 11.22 17.20
C ALA A 170 -7.45 10.51 18.34
N ALA A 171 -6.19 10.88 18.56
CA ALA A 171 -5.38 10.35 19.66
C ALA A 171 -5.71 11.03 21.00
N ARG A 172 -6.02 12.34 20.98
CA ARG A 172 -6.29 13.12 22.19
C ARG A 172 -7.71 12.92 22.71
N ASP A 173 -8.67 13.01 21.81
CA ASP A 173 -10.10 13.04 22.13
C ASP A 173 -10.73 11.64 21.99
N GLY A 174 -9.95 10.70 21.44
CA GLY A 174 -10.37 9.33 21.19
C GLY A 174 -11.09 9.16 19.85
N HIS A 175 -11.32 7.90 19.49
CA HIS A 175 -12.05 7.52 18.29
C HIS A 175 -12.79 6.19 18.54
N PRO A 176 -13.85 5.89 17.77
CA PRO A 176 -14.52 4.60 17.85
C PRO A 176 -13.59 3.48 17.39
N LEU A 177 -13.48 2.40 18.18
CA LEU A 177 -12.72 1.22 17.78
C LEU A 177 -13.43 0.45 16.67
N SER A 178 -12.65 -0.06 15.71
CA SER A 178 -13.16 -0.95 14.68
C SER A 178 -13.55 -2.31 15.30
N HIS A 179 -14.49 -3.01 14.67
CA HIS A 179 -14.88 -4.36 15.12
C HIS A 179 -13.69 -5.32 15.16
N TRP A 180 -12.74 -5.14 14.23
CA TRP A 180 -11.53 -5.94 14.15
C TRP A 180 -10.59 -5.66 15.34
N ALA A 181 -10.34 -4.38 15.64
CA ALA A 181 -9.55 -3.97 16.79
C ALA A 181 -10.13 -4.50 18.11
N VAL A 182 -11.46 -4.45 18.28
CA VAL A 182 -12.14 -4.98 19.47
C VAL A 182 -11.94 -6.49 19.61
N THR A 183 -12.08 -7.24 18.51
CA THR A 183 -11.96 -8.70 18.53
C THR A 183 -10.53 -9.14 18.85
N ASN A 184 -9.53 -8.55 18.16
CA ASN A 184 -8.12 -8.86 18.40
C ASN A 184 -7.68 -8.50 19.83
N HIS A 185 -8.12 -7.34 20.33
CA HIS A 185 -7.78 -6.93 21.69
C HIS A 185 -8.36 -7.90 22.74
N ALA A 186 -9.59 -8.36 22.54
CA ALA A 186 -10.22 -9.33 23.44
C ALA A 186 -9.56 -10.71 23.40
N GLU A 187 -8.97 -11.11 22.27
CA GLU A 187 -8.19 -12.34 22.15
C GLU A 187 -6.81 -12.23 22.81
N ALA A 188 -6.12 -11.09 22.63
CA ALA A 188 -4.80 -10.85 23.21
C ALA A 188 -4.79 -10.74 24.74
N MET A 189 -5.94 -10.46 25.36
CA MET A 189 -6.11 -10.33 26.81
C MET A 189 -6.47 -11.66 27.51
N LYS A 190 -6.62 -12.75 26.76
CA LYS A 190 -6.85 -14.11 27.30
C LYS A 190 -5.53 -14.86 27.45
#